data_AF-A0A517RD03-F1
#
_entry.id   AF-A0A517RD03-F1
#
_cell.length_a   1.000
_cell.length_b   1.000
_cell.length_c   1.000
_cell.angle_alpha   90.00
_cell.angle_beta   90.00
_cell.angle_gamma   90.00
#
_symmetry.space_group_name_H-M   'P 1'
#
loop_
_entity.id
_entity.type
_entity.pdbx_description
1 polymer ?
#
loop_
_entity_poly.entity_id
_entity_poly.type
_entity_poly.pdbx_seq_one_letter_code
_entity_poly.pdbx_strand_id
1 'polypeptide(L)'
;MAKEQFIYSHTRQLFNTVESVSQRSGVSRGKAFEDLLQACVAALAAETMEPSYFETIKDHLEGAQGKRGVDLFPKFLAQLIEGMSEQDQDLLGDLFEEAISYGEKGQFMTPESVSELLAELTVNTEEKMNQGHTTTINDPCCGTGRMLLKAGEVNPKAELVGQDLDARCVRITALNLGLRGKYGYVVCGNSLTLESKFAYRIGSFYHESPNGRRRGVIREIPLEEAPIPFVSDTTRQAAQDLFAHEAVPLKTNQKKQIPSNIIEVPQWLFLLEQRMDNVNSEKDTDQIEKEEPPSTRSVSEQDNAKTQRKLF
;
A
#
# COMPACT_ATOMS: atom_id res chain seq x y z
N MET A 1 -2.26 27.86 5.69
CA MET A 1 -2.69 26.54 5.18
C MET A 1 -1.75 26.16 4.05
N ALA A 2 -1.09 25.01 4.15
CA ALA A 2 -0.37 24.46 3.01
C ALA A 2 -1.38 24.28 1.86
N LYS A 3 -1.04 24.75 0.66
CA LYS A 3 -1.86 24.46 -0.52
C LYS A 3 -1.58 23.01 -0.91
N GLU A 4 -2.62 22.21 -1.10
CA GLU A 4 -2.49 20.86 -1.63
C GLU A 4 -1.81 20.91 -3.00
N GLN A 5 -0.69 20.20 -3.16
CA GLN A 5 0.12 20.18 -4.38
C GLN A 5 0.03 18.82 -5.04
N PHE A 6 -0.94 18.66 -5.92
CA PHE A 6 -1.09 17.42 -6.68
C PHE A 6 -0.08 17.33 -7.82
N ILE A 7 0.47 16.13 -8.01
CA ILE A 7 1.36 15.81 -9.13
C ILE A 7 0.56 15.86 -10.44
N TYR A 8 -0.69 15.38 -10.41
CA TYR A 8 -1.50 15.24 -11.62
C TYR A 8 -2.68 16.23 -11.68
N SER A 9 -2.95 16.73 -12.89
CA SER A 9 -4.07 17.65 -13.15
C SER A 9 -5.43 17.02 -12.86
N HIS A 10 -5.62 15.74 -13.18
CA HIS A 10 -6.88 15.03 -12.89
C HIS A 10 -7.09 14.84 -11.38
N THR A 11 -6.04 14.68 -10.59
CA THR A 11 -6.14 14.63 -9.13
C THR A 11 -6.78 15.89 -8.57
N ARG A 12 -6.45 17.07 -9.12
CA ARG A 12 -7.09 18.33 -8.73
C ARG A 12 -8.60 18.34 -8.99
N GLN A 13 -9.03 17.73 -10.10
CA GLN A 13 -10.46 17.63 -10.42
C GLN A 13 -11.19 16.70 -9.46
N LEU A 14 -10.59 15.55 -9.14
CA LEU A 14 -11.09 14.60 -8.13
C LEU A 14 -11.22 15.29 -6.77
N PHE A 15 -10.17 15.99 -6.33
CA PHE A 15 -10.16 16.76 -5.10
C PHE A 15 -11.33 17.76 -5.01
N ASN A 16 -11.54 18.57 -6.05
CA ASN A 16 -12.64 19.54 -6.07
C ASN A 16 -14.01 18.86 -5.94
N THR A 17 -14.17 17.66 -6.52
CA THR A 17 -15.39 16.87 -6.39
C THR A 17 -15.56 16.32 -4.96
N VAL A 18 -14.50 15.82 -4.32
CA VAL A 18 -14.51 15.40 -2.91
C VAL A 18 -14.92 16.55 -1.99
N GLU A 19 -14.34 17.74 -2.17
CA GLU A 19 -14.71 18.94 -1.39
C GLU A 19 -16.18 19.31 -1.59
N SER A 20 -16.67 19.21 -2.83
CA SER A 20 -18.08 19.48 -3.14
C SER A 20 -19.02 18.46 -2.49
N VAL A 21 -18.63 17.18 -2.43
CA VAL A 21 -19.38 16.14 -1.71
C VAL A 21 -19.39 16.43 -0.22
N SER A 22 -18.23 16.70 0.37
CA SER A 22 -18.09 17.06 1.80
C SER A 22 -18.98 18.24 2.17
N GLN A 23 -18.94 19.32 1.39
CA GLN A 23 -19.75 20.51 1.65
C GLN A 23 -21.26 20.27 1.49
N ARG A 24 -21.68 19.56 0.43
CA ARG A 24 -23.11 19.29 0.17
C ARG A 24 -23.73 18.34 1.19
N SER A 25 -22.93 17.43 1.75
CA SER A 25 -23.38 16.43 2.71
C SER A 25 -23.12 16.80 4.17
N GLY A 26 -22.38 17.88 4.44
CA GLY A 26 -22.04 18.27 5.81
C GLY A 26 -21.14 17.27 6.53
N VAL A 27 -20.39 16.45 5.80
CA VAL A 27 -19.45 15.46 6.36
C VAL A 27 -18.01 15.93 6.21
N SER A 28 -17.08 15.37 6.98
CA SER A 28 -15.65 15.69 6.83
C SER A 28 -15.11 15.26 5.45
N ARG A 29 -14.05 15.93 4.98
CA ARG A 29 -13.34 15.56 3.75
C ARG A 29 -12.93 14.09 3.74
N GLY A 30 -12.35 13.61 4.86
CA GLY A 30 -11.92 12.22 5.01
C GLY A 30 -13.08 11.23 4.90
N LYS A 31 -14.23 11.54 5.52
CA LYS A 31 -15.44 10.72 5.41
C LYS A 31 -15.97 10.71 3.97
N ALA A 32 -16.11 11.87 3.34
CA ALA A 32 -16.53 11.97 1.94
C ALA A 32 -15.64 11.15 0.99
N PHE A 33 -14.32 11.18 1.21
CA PHE A 33 -13.37 10.37 0.43
C PHE A 33 -13.55 8.88 0.68
N GLU A 34 -13.66 8.43 1.94
CA GLU A 34 -13.87 7.01 2.26
C GLU A 34 -15.19 6.48 1.67
N ASP A 35 -16.27 7.26 1.77
CA ASP A 35 -17.58 6.90 1.22
C ASP A 35 -17.55 6.85 -0.32
N LEU A 36 -16.84 7.77 -0.97
CA LEU A 36 -16.61 7.72 -2.42
C LEU A 36 -15.85 6.45 -2.82
N LEU A 37 -14.79 6.06 -2.10
CA LEU A 37 -14.05 4.84 -2.39
C LEU A 37 -14.93 3.59 -2.24
N GLN A 38 -15.67 3.47 -1.14
CA GLN A 38 -16.57 2.34 -0.89
C GLN A 38 -17.68 2.25 -1.94
N ALA A 39 -18.29 3.38 -2.31
CA ALA A 39 -19.31 3.42 -3.33
C ALA A 39 -18.77 3.08 -4.73
N CYS A 40 -17.55 3.51 -5.06
CA CYS A 40 -16.89 3.15 -6.33
C CYS A 40 -16.59 1.65 -6.39
N VAL A 41 -16.07 1.06 -5.31
CA VAL A 41 -15.82 -0.38 -5.22
C VAL A 41 -17.12 -1.16 -5.42
N ALA A 42 -18.19 -0.80 -4.70
CA ALA A 42 -19.47 -1.48 -4.82
C ALA A 42 -20.12 -1.28 -6.20
N ALA A 43 -19.94 -0.12 -6.85
CA ALA A 43 -20.41 0.11 -8.23
C ALA A 43 -19.71 -0.80 -9.26
N LEU A 44 -18.49 -1.26 -8.96
CA LEU A 44 -17.72 -2.20 -9.80
C LEU A 44 -17.94 -3.67 -9.41
N ALA A 45 -18.86 -3.93 -8.48
CA ALA A 45 -19.13 -5.26 -7.92
C ALA A 45 -20.31 -6.00 -8.53
N ALA A 46 -20.83 -5.54 -9.67
CA ALA A 46 -21.86 -6.26 -10.42
C ALA A 46 -23.05 -6.71 -9.57
N GLU A 47 -23.58 -5.82 -8.74
CA GLU A 47 -24.75 -6.11 -7.91
C GLU A 47 -24.50 -7.13 -6.76
N THR A 48 -23.26 -7.29 -6.28
CA THR A 48 -22.96 -8.13 -5.09
C THR A 48 -22.70 -7.34 -3.80
N MET A 49 -22.77 -6.00 -3.81
CA MET A 49 -22.34 -5.14 -2.69
C MET A 49 -23.33 -4.01 -2.38
N GLU A 50 -24.58 -4.12 -2.80
CA GLU A 50 -25.63 -3.11 -2.67
C GLU A 50 -25.94 -2.74 -1.23
N PRO A 51 -26.02 -3.69 -0.27
CA PRO A 51 -26.23 -3.32 1.12
C PRO A 51 -25.16 -2.34 1.61
N SER A 52 -23.90 -2.58 1.24
CA SER A 52 -22.80 -1.68 1.59
C SER A 52 -22.90 -0.36 0.82
N TYR A 53 -23.21 -0.39 -0.48
CA TYR A 53 -23.41 0.83 -1.28
C TYR A 53 -24.49 1.74 -0.69
N PHE A 54 -25.66 1.18 -0.35
CA PHE A 54 -26.79 1.95 0.17
C PHE A 54 -26.53 2.49 1.57
N GLU A 55 -25.83 1.75 2.43
CA GLU A 55 -25.44 2.26 3.74
C GLU A 55 -24.42 3.41 3.60
N THR A 56 -23.45 3.27 2.69
CA THR A 56 -22.44 4.32 2.42
C THR A 56 -23.08 5.63 1.94
N ILE A 57 -24.02 5.60 1.00
CA ILE A 57 -24.57 6.84 0.43
C ILE A 57 -25.59 7.54 1.34
N LYS A 58 -26.02 6.90 2.42
CA LYS A 58 -27.11 7.35 3.30
C LYS A 58 -26.91 8.77 3.81
N ASP A 59 -25.70 9.10 4.24
CA ASP A 59 -25.32 10.43 4.74
C ASP A 59 -25.22 11.49 3.62
N HIS A 60 -25.42 11.08 2.37
CA HIS A 60 -25.30 11.94 1.19
C HIS A 60 -26.63 12.16 0.46
N LEU A 61 -27.75 11.69 1.02
CA LEU A 61 -29.08 11.72 0.40
C LEU A 61 -29.87 13.01 0.69
N GLU A 62 -29.47 13.81 1.68
CA GLU A 62 -30.21 15.01 2.07
C GLU A 62 -30.21 16.10 0.99
N GLY A 63 -31.38 16.71 0.77
CA GLY A 63 -31.57 17.82 -0.17
C GLY A 63 -32.32 17.45 -1.45
N ALA A 64 -32.51 18.44 -2.32
CA ALA A 64 -33.18 18.25 -3.60
C ALA A 64 -32.28 17.53 -4.61
N GLN A 65 -32.85 16.63 -5.42
CA GLN A 65 -32.15 15.92 -6.49
C GLN A 65 -31.38 16.90 -7.40
N GLY A 66 -30.13 16.56 -7.70
CA GLY A 66 -29.16 17.39 -8.44
C GLY A 66 -28.31 18.30 -7.54
N LYS A 67 -28.70 18.49 -6.28
CA LYS A 67 -27.98 19.32 -5.29
C LYS A 67 -27.39 18.52 -4.13
N ARG A 68 -27.69 17.22 -4.02
CA ARG A 68 -27.20 16.36 -2.94
C ARG A 68 -25.73 16.02 -3.16
N GLY A 69 -25.05 15.54 -2.12
CA GLY A 69 -23.70 15.02 -2.25
C GLY A 69 -23.64 13.76 -3.12
N VAL A 70 -24.62 12.85 -2.97
CA VAL A 70 -24.68 11.59 -3.73
C VAL A 70 -24.76 11.83 -5.25
N ASP A 71 -25.32 12.96 -5.68
CA ASP A 71 -25.44 13.30 -7.10
C ASP A 71 -24.07 13.53 -7.77
N LEU A 72 -22.99 13.68 -6.99
CA LEU A 72 -21.61 13.82 -7.47
C LEU A 72 -20.82 12.50 -7.48
N PHE A 73 -21.34 11.41 -6.90
CA PHE A 73 -20.64 10.13 -6.85
C PHE A 73 -20.37 9.55 -8.25
N PRO A 74 -21.37 9.52 -9.18
CA PRO A 74 -21.11 9.08 -10.55
C PRO A 74 -20.11 9.98 -11.28
N LYS A 75 -20.11 11.28 -10.98
CA LYS A 75 -19.15 12.24 -11.55
C LYS A 75 -17.73 11.92 -11.08
N PHE A 76 -17.53 11.65 -9.79
CA PHE A 76 -16.23 11.27 -9.26
C PHE A 76 -15.70 10.00 -9.92
N LEU A 77 -16.52 8.96 -10.03
CA LEU A 77 -16.12 7.71 -10.70
C LEU A 77 -15.80 7.95 -12.18
N ALA A 78 -16.58 8.76 -12.89
CA ALA A 78 -16.30 9.09 -14.29
C ALA A 78 -14.97 9.83 -14.45
N GLN A 79 -14.70 10.84 -13.60
CA GLN A 79 -13.43 11.57 -13.59
C GLN A 79 -12.24 10.66 -13.27
N LEU A 80 -12.43 9.69 -12.36
CA LEU A 80 -11.40 8.73 -12.01
C LEU A 80 -11.06 7.83 -13.20
N ILE A 81 -12.08 7.27 -13.85
CA ILE A 81 -11.91 6.41 -15.03
C ILE A 81 -11.25 7.18 -16.18
N GLU A 82 -11.70 8.40 -16.44
CA GLU A 82 -11.13 9.29 -17.47
C GLU A 82 -9.65 9.57 -17.18
N GLY A 83 -9.32 10.06 -15.99
CA GLY A 83 -7.95 10.38 -15.63
C GLY A 83 -7.01 9.17 -15.63
N MET A 84 -7.48 8.01 -15.15
CA MET A 84 -6.70 6.77 -15.21
C MET A 84 -6.47 6.29 -16.64
N SER A 85 -7.44 6.50 -17.54
CA SER A 85 -7.30 6.10 -18.94
C SER A 85 -6.31 6.97 -19.71
N GLU A 86 -6.17 8.25 -19.32
CA GLU A 86 -5.26 9.19 -19.99
C GLU A 86 -3.82 9.12 -19.47
N GLN A 87 -3.64 8.92 -18.16
CA GLN A 87 -2.30 9.00 -17.54
C GLN A 87 -1.74 7.64 -17.12
N ASP A 88 -2.59 6.63 -16.91
CA ASP A 88 -2.24 5.34 -16.31
C ASP A 88 -1.56 5.46 -14.93
N GLN A 89 -1.75 6.58 -14.22
CA GLN A 89 -1.10 6.87 -12.94
C GLN A 89 -1.99 6.65 -11.71
N ASP A 90 -1.36 6.55 -10.54
CA ASP A 90 -2.03 6.42 -9.24
C ASP A 90 -2.60 7.77 -8.74
N LEU A 91 -3.68 8.21 -9.38
CA LEU A 91 -4.38 9.47 -9.05
C LEU A 91 -4.97 9.47 -7.63
N LEU A 92 -5.46 8.31 -7.18
CA LEU A 92 -6.04 8.19 -5.84
C LEU A 92 -4.98 8.23 -4.75
N GLY A 93 -3.77 7.72 -5.01
CA GLY A 93 -2.64 7.87 -4.10
C GLY A 93 -2.13 9.30 -4.01
N ASP A 94 -2.01 10.00 -5.13
CA ASP A 94 -1.69 11.43 -5.17
C ASP A 94 -2.72 12.25 -4.37
N LEU A 95 -4.02 11.96 -4.56
CA LEU A 95 -5.08 12.58 -3.76
C LEU A 95 -5.00 12.24 -2.27
N PHE A 96 -4.74 10.98 -1.95
CA PHE A 96 -4.71 10.49 -0.58
C PHE A 96 -3.55 11.11 0.22
N GLU A 97 -2.36 11.14 -0.35
CA GLU A 97 -1.16 11.68 0.29
C GLU A 97 -1.29 13.18 0.56
N GLU A 98 -1.73 13.95 -0.44
CA GLU A 98 -1.77 15.42 -0.39
C GLU A 98 -3.00 16.02 0.29
N ALA A 99 -4.14 15.32 0.31
CA ALA A 99 -5.42 15.92 0.76
C ALA A 99 -6.13 15.18 1.89
N ILE A 100 -5.73 13.94 2.20
CA ILE A 100 -6.43 13.07 3.13
C ILE A 100 -5.54 12.65 4.30
N SER A 101 -4.43 11.99 4.00
CA SER A 101 -3.52 11.44 5.02
C SER A 101 -2.63 12.52 5.62
N TYR A 102 -1.99 13.37 4.81
CA TYR A 102 -0.98 14.32 5.30
C TYR A 102 0.12 13.65 6.15
N GLY A 103 0.45 12.38 5.87
CA GLY A 103 1.38 11.59 6.67
C GLY A 103 0.81 11.08 8.00
N GLU A 104 -0.52 11.04 8.15
CA GLU A 104 -1.18 10.43 9.31
C GLU A 104 -0.61 9.02 9.53
N LYS A 105 -0.31 8.67 10.79
CA LYS A 105 0.27 7.38 11.17
C LYS A 105 1.61 7.04 10.48
N GLY A 106 2.31 8.05 9.96
CA GLY A 106 3.59 7.87 9.26
C GLY A 106 3.44 7.19 7.89
N GLN A 107 2.26 7.27 7.28
CA GLN A 107 2.02 6.74 5.93
C GLN A 107 2.66 7.67 4.90
N PHE A 108 3.73 7.21 4.26
CA PHE A 108 4.36 7.88 3.11
C PHE A 108 4.32 6.90 1.95
N MET A 109 3.85 7.35 0.79
CA MET A 109 3.75 6.45 -0.36
C MET A 109 5.10 6.34 -1.04
N THR A 110 5.44 5.15 -1.52
CA THR A 110 6.66 4.94 -2.29
C THR A 110 6.62 5.77 -3.58
N PRO A 111 7.62 6.64 -3.88
CA PRO A 111 7.65 7.38 -5.13
C PRO A 111 7.63 6.44 -6.35
N GLU A 112 7.00 6.88 -7.44
CA GLU A 112 6.79 6.02 -8.62
C GLU A 112 8.09 5.45 -9.19
N SER A 113 9.13 6.27 -9.32
CA SER A 113 10.43 5.83 -9.84
C SER A 113 11.09 4.75 -8.98
N VAL A 114 10.84 4.77 -7.66
CA VAL A 114 11.33 3.73 -6.75
C VAL A 114 10.51 2.45 -6.91
N SER A 115 9.18 2.58 -7.05
CA SER A 115 8.31 1.44 -7.34
C SER A 115 8.66 0.75 -8.66
N GLU A 116 8.96 1.52 -9.71
CA GLU A 116 9.37 1.03 -11.02
C GLU A 116 10.71 0.28 -10.93
N LEU A 117 11.73 0.91 -10.33
CA LEU A 117 13.03 0.29 -10.11
C LEU A 117 12.91 -1.05 -9.34
N LEU A 118 12.14 -1.07 -8.24
CA LEU A 118 11.98 -2.29 -7.44
C LEU A 118 11.22 -3.38 -8.20
N ALA A 119 10.22 -3.02 -9.00
CA ALA A 119 9.50 -3.98 -9.85
C ALA A 119 10.45 -4.63 -10.86
N GLU A 120 11.26 -3.84 -11.57
CA GLU A 120 12.23 -4.35 -12.55
C GLU A 120 13.31 -5.25 -11.92
N LEU A 121 13.74 -4.94 -10.69
CA LEU A 121 14.74 -5.72 -9.98
C LEU A 121 14.22 -7.04 -9.42
N THR A 122 12.95 -7.11 -9.03
CA THR A 122 12.41 -8.23 -8.24
C THR A 122 11.47 -9.15 -9.01
N VAL A 123 10.82 -8.64 -10.06
CA VAL A 123 9.85 -9.42 -10.83
C VAL A 123 10.56 -10.18 -11.94
N ASN A 124 10.82 -11.48 -11.70
CA ASN A 124 11.38 -12.36 -12.72
C ASN A 124 10.28 -12.83 -13.70
N THR A 125 10.42 -12.47 -14.98
CA THR A 125 9.49 -12.89 -16.05
C THR A 125 9.89 -14.21 -16.71
N GLU A 126 11.12 -14.68 -16.49
CA GLU A 126 11.66 -15.92 -17.06
C GLU A 126 11.31 -17.17 -16.23
N GLU A 127 10.97 -16.96 -14.95
CA GLU A 127 10.49 -18.03 -14.08
C GLU A 127 9.07 -18.48 -14.47
N LYS A 128 9.03 -19.64 -15.15
CA LYS A 128 7.90 -20.61 -15.17
C LYS A 128 6.82 -20.48 -16.25
N MET A 129 7.23 -20.36 -17.52
CA MET A 129 6.36 -20.86 -18.62
C MET A 129 6.19 -22.40 -18.63
N ASN A 130 6.92 -23.15 -17.79
CA ASN A 130 7.05 -24.61 -17.91
C ASN A 130 6.15 -25.45 -16.99
N GLN A 131 5.29 -24.88 -16.12
CA GLN A 131 4.58 -25.69 -15.11
C GLN A 131 3.09 -25.35 -14.87
N GLY A 132 2.45 -24.52 -15.69
CA GLY A 132 1.01 -24.25 -15.55
C GLY A 132 0.59 -23.57 -14.24
N HIS A 133 1.54 -22.99 -13.50
CA HIS A 133 1.29 -22.22 -12.29
C HIS A 133 1.31 -20.72 -12.60
N THR A 134 0.28 -19.99 -12.15
CA THR A 134 0.26 -18.52 -12.21
C THR A 134 1.25 -17.96 -11.20
N THR A 135 2.15 -17.08 -11.63
CA THR A 135 3.06 -16.37 -10.72
C THR A 135 2.27 -15.44 -9.82
N THR A 136 2.47 -15.51 -8.51
CA THR A 136 1.86 -14.60 -7.54
C THR A 136 2.89 -13.59 -7.06
N ILE A 137 2.53 -12.30 -7.04
CA ILE A 137 3.37 -11.21 -6.51
C ILE A 137 2.66 -10.63 -5.29
N ASN A 138 3.33 -10.60 -4.14
CA ASN A 138 2.75 -10.16 -2.88
C ASN A 138 3.41 -8.86 -2.39
N ASP A 139 2.59 -7.92 -1.95
CA ASP A 139 2.99 -6.72 -1.22
C ASP A 139 2.20 -6.65 0.11
N PRO A 140 2.83 -6.92 1.26
CA PRO A 140 2.15 -7.05 2.55
C PRO A 140 1.82 -5.71 3.21
N CYS A 141 2.25 -4.58 2.65
CA CYS A 141 1.97 -3.23 3.14
C CYS A 141 1.73 -2.29 1.95
N CYS A 142 0.75 -2.66 1.12
CA CYS A 142 0.69 -2.19 -0.26
C CYS A 142 0.31 -0.71 -0.44
N GLY A 143 -0.22 -0.05 0.60
CA GLY A 143 -0.68 1.33 0.52
C GLY A 143 -1.71 1.49 -0.61
N THR A 144 -1.42 2.36 -1.55
CA THR A 144 -2.28 2.61 -2.72
C THR A 144 -2.12 1.56 -3.83
N GLY A 145 -1.21 0.59 -3.65
CA GLY A 145 -0.96 -0.48 -4.61
C GLY A 145 -0.02 -0.08 -5.74
N ARG A 146 0.66 1.07 -5.64
CA ARG A 146 1.57 1.59 -6.67
C ARG A 146 2.69 0.61 -7.05
N MET A 147 3.27 -0.07 -6.06
CA MET A 147 4.29 -1.09 -6.32
C MET A 147 3.69 -2.31 -7.05
N LEU A 148 2.48 -2.74 -6.69
CA LEU A 148 1.77 -3.82 -7.40
C LEU A 148 1.41 -3.43 -8.84
N LEU A 149 1.08 -2.16 -9.10
CA LEU A 149 0.86 -1.67 -10.45
C LEU A 149 2.11 -1.85 -11.32
N LYS A 150 3.27 -1.37 -10.86
CA LYS A 150 4.55 -1.53 -11.57
C LYS A 150 4.95 -2.99 -11.72
N ALA A 151 4.75 -3.80 -10.69
CA ALA A 151 4.99 -5.24 -10.78
C ALA A 151 4.11 -5.93 -11.85
N GLY A 152 2.84 -5.51 -11.96
CA GLY A 152 1.91 -5.98 -12.98
C GLY A 152 2.15 -5.41 -14.38
N GLU A 153 2.93 -4.33 -14.54
CA GLU A 153 3.45 -3.86 -15.82
C GLU A 153 4.58 -4.80 -16.30
N VAL A 154 5.49 -5.16 -15.39
CA VAL A 154 6.60 -6.09 -15.69
C VAL A 154 6.09 -7.51 -15.97
N ASN A 155 5.13 -8.02 -15.18
CA ASN A 155 4.48 -9.32 -15.42
C ASN A 155 2.95 -9.21 -15.49
N PRO A 156 2.38 -8.95 -16.68
CA PRO A 156 0.93 -8.80 -16.87
C PRO A 156 0.10 -10.05 -16.58
N LYS A 157 0.73 -11.24 -16.51
CA LYS A 157 0.06 -12.51 -16.22
C LYS A 157 0.10 -12.87 -14.74
N ALA A 158 0.79 -12.09 -13.92
CA ALA A 158 0.88 -12.34 -12.49
C ALA A 158 -0.45 -12.09 -11.78
N GLU A 159 -0.67 -12.85 -10.72
CA GLU A 159 -1.72 -12.60 -9.75
C GLU A 159 -1.18 -11.72 -8.62
N LEU A 160 -1.72 -10.52 -8.49
CA LEU A 160 -1.22 -9.49 -7.58
C LEU A 160 -1.93 -9.61 -6.22
N VAL A 161 -1.19 -9.66 -5.12
CA VAL A 161 -1.74 -9.79 -3.77
C VAL A 161 -1.27 -8.61 -2.94
N GLY A 162 -2.20 -7.73 -2.55
CA GLY A 162 -1.93 -6.61 -1.65
C GLY A 162 -2.54 -6.84 -0.28
N GLN A 163 -1.84 -6.43 0.76
CA GLN A 163 -2.40 -6.32 2.10
C GLN A 163 -2.06 -4.96 2.70
N ASP A 164 -3.04 -4.32 3.36
CA ASP A 164 -2.79 -3.08 4.09
C ASP A 164 -3.71 -2.97 5.32
N LEU A 165 -3.23 -2.27 6.34
CA LEU A 165 -3.96 -2.04 7.59
C LEU A 165 -5.10 -1.02 7.40
N ASP A 166 -4.92 -0.06 6.49
CA ASP A 166 -5.85 1.02 6.23
C ASP A 166 -6.87 0.62 5.16
N ALA A 167 -8.14 0.61 5.54
CA ALA A 167 -9.23 0.25 4.64
C ALA A 167 -9.33 1.22 3.43
N ARG A 168 -8.86 2.47 3.55
CA ARG A 168 -8.80 3.43 2.44
C ARG A 168 -7.75 2.97 1.41
N CYS A 169 -6.55 2.62 1.86
CA CYS A 169 -5.47 2.06 1.03
C CYS A 169 -5.92 0.79 0.29
N VAL A 170 -6.60 -0.12 0.98
CA VAL A 170 -7.14 -1.35 0.39
C VAL A 170 -8.13 -1.07 -0.73
N ARG A 171 -9.06 -0.12 -0.53
CA ARG A 171 -10.02 0.28 -1.57
C ARG A 171 -9.36 1.02 -2.72
N ILE A 172 -8.37 1.87 -2.44
CA ILE A 172 -7.57 2.52 -3.49
C ILE A 172 -6.85 1.46 -4.33
N THR A 173 -6.17 0.50 -3.70
CA THR A 173 -5.51 -0.62 -4.39
C THR A 173 -6.51 -1.43 -5.22
N ALA A 174 -7.68 -1.75 -4.67
CA ALA A 174 -8.71 -2.49 -5.40
C ALA A 174 -9.20 -1.73 -6.65
N LEU A 175 -9.44 -0.42 -6.55
CA LEU A 175 -9.80 0.43 -7.68
C LEU A 175 -8.66 0.53 -8.70
N ASN A 176 -7.42 0.75 -8.23
CA ASN A 176 -6.24 0.85 -9.06
C ASN A 176 -6.02 -0.41 -9.91
N LEU A 177 -6.14 -1.59 -9.30
CA LEU A 177 -6.00 -2.87 -9.99
C LEU A 177 -7.21 -3.18 -10.88
N GLY A 178 -8.43 -2.99 -10.37
CA GLY A 178 -9.67 -3.35 -11.04
C GLY A 178 -9.93 -2.54 -12.30
N LEU A 179 -9.72 -1.22 -12.26
CA LEU A 179 -9.91 -0.34 -13.41
C LEU A 179 -8.85 -0.55 -14.51
N ARG A 180 -7.69 -1.13 -14.16
CA ARG A 180 -6.62 -1.51 -15.11
C ARG A 180 -6.70 -2.94 -15.60
N GLY A 181 -7.77 -3.66 -15.27
CA GLY A 181 -7.96 -5.05 -15.70
C GLY A 181 -6.90 -6.01 -15.17
N LYS A 182 -6.25 -5.69 -14.04
CA LYS A 182 -5.33 -6.61 -13.37
C LYS A 182 -6.12 -7.67 -12.59
N TYR A 183 -5.47 -8.79 -12.27
CA TYR A 183 -6.06 -9.88 -11.50
C TYR A 183 -5.32 -10.02 -10.18
N GLY A 184 -6.06 -10.23 -9.10
CA GLY A 184 -5.44 -10.25 -7.78
C GLY A 184 -6.38 -10.37 -6.60
N TYR A 185 -5.81 -10.16 -5.42
CA TYR A 185 -6.49 -10.08 -4.14
C TYR A 185 -5.99 -8.85 -3.39
N VAL A 186 -6.88 -8.16 -2.68
CA VAL A 186 -6.49 -7.07 -1.79
C VAL A 186 -7.15 -7.27 -0.44
N VAL A 187 -6.37 -7.32 0.64
CA VAL A 187 -6.87 -7.66 1.96
C VAL A 187 -6.65 -6.51 2.93
N CYS A 188 -7.70 -6.16 3.68
CA CYS A 188 -7.58 -5.27 4.82
C CYS A 188 -7.22 -6.06 6.06
N GLY A 189 -6.03 -5.84 6.60
CA GLY A 189 -5.54 -6.57 7.75
C GLY A 189 -4.16 -6.14 8.21
N ASN A 190 -3.77 -6.63 9.37
CA ASN A 190 -2.44 -6.44 9.92
C ASN A 190 -1.56 -7.65 9.53
N SER A 191 -0.60 -7.42 8.65
CA SER A 191 0.29 -8.47 8.13
C SER A 191 1.21 -9.08 9.20
N LEU A 192 1.42 -8.40 10.34
CA LEU A 192 2.21 -8.90 11.46
C LEU A 192 1.38 -9.76 12.41
N THR A 193 0.15 -9.35 12.73
CA THR A 193 -0.74 -10.10 13.65
C THR A 193 -1.61 -11.13 12.95
N LEU A 194 -1.63 -11.10 11.60
CA LEU A 194 -2.47 -11.92 10.72
C LEU A 194 -3.99 -11.69 10.92
N GLU A 195 -4.38 -10.62 11.63
CA GLU A 195 -5.77 -10.22 11.76
C GLU A 195 -6.24 -9.58 10.46
N SER A 196 -7.33 -10.09 9.90
CA SER A 196 -7.94 -9.58 8.66
C SER A 196 -9.38 -9.16 8.90
N LYS A 197 -9.83 -8.11 8.23
CA LYS A 197 -11.16 -7.51 8.37
C LYS A 197 -12.07 -7.85 7.19
N PHE A 198 -11.57 -7.67 5.97
CA PHE A 198 -12.27 -7.97 4.72
C PHE A 198 -11.26 -8.17 3.59
N ALA A 199 -11.68 -8.83 2.51
CA ALA A 199 -10.85 -9.07 1.34
C ALA A 199 -11.65 -8.85 0.04
N TYR A 200 -10.95 -8.36 -0.99
CA TYR A 200 -11.48 -8.23 -2.33
C TYR A 200 -10.76 -9.18 -3.29
N ARG A 201 -11.52 -9.84 -4.16
CA ARG A 201 -11.01 -10.45 -5.39
C ARG A 201 -11.11 -9.43 -6.51
N ILE A 202 -10.00 -9.22 -7.21
CA ILE A 202 -9.90 -8.36 -8.39
C ILE A 202 -9.81 -9.21 -9.65
N GLY A 203 -10.60 -8.88 -10.65
CA GLY A 203 -10.64 -9.56 -11.94
C GLY A 203 -12.05 -9.64 -12.50
N SER A 204 -12.17 -9.83 -13.82
CA SER A 204 -13.47 -9.90 -14.48
C SER A 204 -14.30 -11.09 -13.98
N PHE A 205 -15.54 -10.84 -13.56
CA PHE A 205 -16.52 -11.87 -13.22
C PHE A 205 -17.93 -11.48 -13.67
N TYR A 206 -18.84 -12.45 -13.64
CA TYR A 206 -20.25 -12.23 -13.91
C TYR A 206 -21.08 -12.61 -12.68
N HIS A 207 -22.14 -11.84 -12.44
CA HIS A 207 -23.14 -12.11 -11.43
C HIS A 207 -24.52 -12.16 -12.09
N GLU A 208 -25.28 -13.20 -11.77
CA GLU A 208 -26.66 -13.41 -12.24
C GLU A 208 -27.61 -12.87 -11.16
N SER A 209 -28.29 -11.77 -11.44
CA SER A 209 -29.34 -11.23 -10.56
C SER A 209 -30.72 -11.36 -11.20
N PRO A 210 -31.82 -11.18 -10.44
CA PRO A 210 -33.16 -11.10 -11.02
C PRO A 210 -33.31 -10.03 -12.11
N ASN A 211 -32.44 -9.02 -12.12
CA ASN A 211 -32.41 -7.92 -13.10
C ASN A 211 -31.52 -8.22 -14.31
N GLY A 212 -31.02 -9.45 -14.42
CA GLY A 212 -30.19 -9.95 -15.50
C GLY A 212 -28.72 -10.11 -15.13
N ARG A 213 -27.93 -10.58 -16.10
CA ARG A 213 -26.50 -10.80 -15.94
C ARG A 213 -25.74 -9.47 -15.93
N ARG A 214 -24.88 -9.28 -14.94
CA ARG A 214 -23.98 -8.13 -14.78
C ARG A 214 -22.52 -8.57 -14.81
N ARG A 215 -21.63 -7.65 -15.18
CA ARG A 215 -20.18 -7.87 -15.18
C ARG A 215 -19.54 -6.93 -14.17
N GLY A 216 -18.61 -7.47 -13.38
CA GLY A 216 -17.87 -6.74 -12.36
C GLY A 216 -16.39 -7.01 -12.46
N VAL A 217 -15.61 -6.22 -11.73
CA VAL A 217 -14.15 -6.32 -11.68
C VAL A 217 -13.59 -6.36 -10.27
N ILE A 218 -14.40 -6.05 -9.25
CA ILE A 218 -14.05 -6.13 -7.84
C ILE A 218 -15.20 -6.85 -7.12
N ARG A 219 -14.92 -7.84 -6.28
CA ARG A 219 -15.94 -8.42 -5.40
C ARG A 219 -15.37 -8.68 -4.03
N GLU A 220 -16.18 -8.49 -3.00
CA GLU A 220 -15.85 -8.97 -1.66
C GLU A 220 -15.88 -10.50 -1.63
N ILE A 221 -14.91 -11.09 -0.94
CA ILE A 221 -14.80 -12.53 -0.75
C ILE A 221 -14.66 -12.84 0.74
N PRO A 222 -15.08 -14.04 1.19
CA PRO A 222 -14.69 -14.56 2.49
C PRO A 222 -13.18 -14.57 2.66
N LEU A 223 -12.69 -14.35 3.88
CA LEU A 223 -11.25 -14.28 4.18
C LEU A 223 -10.54 -15.62 3.90
N GLU A 224 -11.27 -16.74 3.99
CA GLU A 224 -10.81 -18.09 3.69
C GLU A 224 -10.42 -18.29 2.22
N GLU A 225 -10.95 -17.46 1.32
CA GLU A 225 -10.64 -17.50 -0.11
C GLU A 225 -9.42 -16.65 -0.48
N ALA A 226 -8.94 -15.79 0.42
CA ALA A 226 -7.77 -14.95 0.16
C ALA A 226 -6.46 -15.76 0.26
N PRO A 227 -5.48 -15.56 -0.64
CA PRO A 227 -4.22 -16.32 -0.65
C PRO A 227 -3.21 -15.77 0.37
N ILE A 228 -3.67 -15.37 1.55
CA ILE A 228 -2.81 -14.94 2.66
C ILE A 228 -3.14 -15.72 3.93
N PRO A 229 -2.16 -16.00 4.80
CA PRO A 229 -2.45 -16.56 6.11
C PRO A 229 -3.26 -15.57 6.95
N PHE A 230 -4.35 -16.01 7.57
CA PHE A 230 -5.09 -15.21 8.56
C PHE A 230 -5.32 -16.01 9.85
N VAL A 231 -5.39 -15.30 10.97
CA VAL A 231 -5.70 -15.85 12.28
C VAL A 231 -7.14 -15.50 12.60
N SER A 232 -8.00 -16.50 12.82
CA SER A 232 -9.36 -16.26 13.30
C SER A 232 -9.35 -15.84 14.76
N ASP A 233 -10.40 -15.17 15.23
CA ASP A 233 -10.57 -14.84 16.66
C ASP A 233 -10.43 -16.07 17.55
N THR A 234 -10.91 -17.23 17.07
CA THR A 234 -10.80 -18.52 17.75
C THR A 234 -9.35 -18.98 17.87
N THR A 235 -8.56 -18.87 16.80
CA THR A 235 -7.14 -19.21 16.81
C THR A 235 -6.34 -18.24 17.68
N ARG A 236 -6.69 -16.95 17.68
CA ARG A 236 -6.05 -15.95 18.55
C ARG A 236 -6.34 -16.23 20.02
N GLN A 237 -7.60 -16.51 20.36
CA GLN A 237 -7.98 -16.84 21.73
C GLN A 237 -7.27 -18.11 22.20
N ALA A 238 -7.21 -19.15 21.36
CA ALA A 238 -6.45 -20.35 21.67
C ALA A 238 -4.94 -20.08 21.87
N ALA A 239 -4.33 -19.23 21.03
CA ALA A 239 -2.94 -18.82 21.18
C ALA A 239 -2.72 -17.97 22.45
N GLN A 240 -3.63 -17.04 22.74
CA GLN A 240 -3.58 -16.22 23.94
C GLN A 240 -3.75 -17.09 25.20
N ASP A 241 -4.65 -18.07 25.18
CA ASP A 241 -4.85 -19.02 26.27
C ASP A 241 -3.60 -19.89 26.50
N LEU A 242 -2.93 -20.31 25.41
CA LEU A 242 -1.63 -20.99 25.46
C LEU A 242 -0.54 -20.17 26.18
N PHE A 243 -0.54 -18.84 26.02
CA PHE A 243 0.41 -17.94 26.68
C PHE A 243 -0.10 -17.38 28.03
N ALA A 244 -1.41 -17.43 28.29
CA ALA A 244 -2.05 -16.98 29.54
C ALA A 244 -2.02 -18.04 30.64
N HIS A 245 -1.67 -19.29 30.31
CA HIS A 245 -1.18 -20.23 31.30
C HIS A 245 0.17 -19.74 31.86
N GLU A 246 0.09 -18.94 32.94
CA GLU A 246 1.23 -18.56 33.75
C GLU A 246 2.12 -19.76 34.02
N ALA A 247 3.43 -19.50 33.93
CA ALA A 247 4.51 -20.39 34.24
C ALA A 247 4.17 -21.29 35.44
N VAL A 248 3.89 -22.57 35.14
CA VAL A 248 4.04 -23.61 36.15
C VAL A 248 5.47 -23.45 36.67
N PRO A 249 5.69 -23.19 37.98
CA PRO A 249 7.04 -23.12 38.49
C PRO A 249 7.70 -24.42 38.10
N LEU A 250 8.78 -24.32 37.32
CA LEU A 250 9.60 -25.46 36.93
C LEU A 250 9.90 -26.22 38.22
N LYS A 251 9.26 -27.36 38.42
CA LYS A 251 9.65 -28.29 39.47
C LYS A 251 11.09 -28.63 39.15
N THR A 252 11.99 -28.14 39.99
CA THR A 252 13.38 -28.55 40.00
C THR A 252 13.43 -30.08 40.09
N ASN A 253 14.28 -30.67 39.24
CA ASN A 253 14.60 -32.08 39.09
C ASN A 253 13.72 -32.85 38.08
N GLN A 254 14.23 -33.07 36.87
CA GLN A 254 15.32 -34.02 36.57
C GLN A 254 16.15 -33.46 35.41
N LYS A 255 17.48 -33.64 35.47
CA LYS A 255 18.39 -33.33 34.35
C LYS A 255 17.93 -34.16 33.13
N LYS A 256 17.17 -33.54 32.22
CA LYS A 256 17.00 -34.10 30.88
C LYS A 256 18.38 -34.03 30.22
N GLN A 257 18.92 -35.20 29.91
CA GLN A 257 20.16 -35.34 29.17
C GLN A 257 19.91 -34.74 27.79
N ILE A 258 20.48 -33.55 27.55
CA ILE A 258 20.44 -32.89 26.25
C ILE A 258 21.12 -33.86 25.28
N PRO A 259 20.48 -34.29 24.18
CA PRO A 259 21.15 -35.09 23.17
C PRO A 259 22.35 -34.28 22.67
N SER A 260 23.54 -34.85 22.79
CA SER A 260 24.84 -34.26 22.43
C SER A 260 25.03 -34.20 20.92
N ASN A 261 24.02 -33.75 20.18
CA ASN A 261 24.19 -33.31 18.81
C ASN A 261 24.75 -31.90 18.88
N ILE A 262 26.07 -31.80 18.79
CA ILE A 262 26.77 -30.56 18.50
C ILE A 262 26.18 -30.04 17.19
N ILE A 263 25.40 -28.97 17.26
CA ILE A 263 25.06 -28.19 16.06
C ILE A 263 26.34 -27.41 15.76
N GLU A 264 27.05 -27.81 14.71
CA GLU A 264 28.16 -27.01 14.19
C GLU A 264 27.60 -25.66 13.74
N VAL A 265 27.96 -24.61 14.47
CA VAL A 265 27.68 -23.24 14.05
C VAL A 265 28.58 -22.96 12.85
N PRO A 266 28.03 -22.62 11.67
CA PRO A 266 28.86 -22.33 10.50
C PRO A 266 29.84 -21.19 10.80
N GLN A 267 31.10 -21.35 10.38
CA GLN A 267 32.18 -20.37 10.62
C GLN A 267 31.81 -18.94 10.20
N TRP A 268 30.95 -18.79 9.19
CA TRP A 268 30.50 -17.48 8.70
C TRP A 268 29.65 -16.70 9.71
N LEU A 269 28.91 -17.39 10.60
CA LEU A 269 28.10 -16.73 11.62
C LEU A 269 28.98 -16.06 12.69
N PHE A 270 30.07 -16.72 13.08
CA PHE A 270 31.08 -16.18 13.99
C PHE A 270 31.80 -14.95 13.39
N LEU A 271 32.09 -14.99 12.09
CA LEU A 271 32.67 -13.85 11.37
C LEU A 271 31.70 -12.66 11.27
N LEU A 272 30.38 -12.93 11.22
CA LEU A 272 29.36 -11.90 11.17
C LEU A 272 29.23 -11.17 12.52
N GLU A 273 29.21 -11.92 13.62
CA GLU A 273 29.18 -11.36 14.98
C GLU A 273 30.40 -10.48 15.27
N GLN A 274 31.62 -10.94 14.94
CA GLN A 274 32.84 -10.14 15.10
C GLN A 274 32.83 -8.85 14.28
N ARG A 275 32.24 -8.88 13.07
CA ARG A 275 32.10 -7.66 12.25
C ARG A 275 31.09 -6.69 12.84
N MET A 276 29.98 -7.20 13.37
CA MET A 276 28.97 -6.35 14.01
C MET A 276 29.50 -5.69 15.28
N ASP A 277 30.33 -6.39 16.06
CA ASP A 277 30.99 -5.82 17.24
C ASP A 277 32.04 -4.77 16.86
N ASN A 278 32.80 -4.99 15.78
CA ASN A 278 33.78 -4.02 15.29
C ASN A 278 33.15 -2.75 14.68
N VAL A 279 31.99 -2.87 14.03
CA VAL A 279 31.25 -1.70 13.49
C VAL A 279 30.68 -0.83 14.62
N ASN A 280 30.38 -1.41 15.78
CA ASN A 280 29.94 -0.67 16.96
C ASN A 280 31.09 -0.03 17.75
N SER A 281 32.32 -0.54 17.64
CA SER A 281 33.50 0.03 18.30
C SER A 281 34.22 1.11 17.48
N GLU A 282 34.06 1.12 16.16
CA GLU A 282 34.64 2.16 15.28
C GLU A 282 33.87 3.50 15.29
N LYS A 283 32.69 3.57 15.93
CA LYS A 283 31.92 4.83 16.05
C LYS A 283 32.30 5.72 17.23
N ASP A 284 33.21 5.29 18.10
CA ASP A 284 33.60 6.05 19.32
C ASP A 284 35.01 6.67 19.27
N THR A 285 35.70 6.62 18.13
CA THR A 285 37.02 7.27 17.96
C THR A 285 37.14 8.04 16.65
N ASP A 286 36.34 9.08 16.46
CA ASP A 286 36.73 10.21 15.62
C ASP A 286 36.88 11.45 16.51
N GLN A 287 38.14 11.71 16.89
CA GLN A 287 38.52 12.98 17.49
C GLN A 287 38.38 14.08 16.45
N ILE A 288 37.56 15.08 16.75
CA ILE A 288 37.43 16.31 15.98
C ILE A 288 38.77 17.05 16.05
N GLU A 289 39.61 16.91 15.03
CA GLU A 289 40.73 17.83 14.80
C GLU A 289 40.16 19.20 14.40
N LYS A 290 40.40 20.20 15.24
CA LYS A 290 40.14 21.60 14.91
C LYS A 290 41.18 22.06 13.89
N GLU A 291 40.78 22.21 12.63
CA GLU A 291 41.55 23.03 11.67
C GLU A 291 41.33 24.53 11.97
N GLU A 292 42.42 25.25 12.20
CA GLU A 292 42.44 26.72 12.24
C GLU A 292 42.17 27.30 10.84
N PRO A 293 41.48 28.45 10.72
CA PRO A 293 41.18 29.03 9.42
C PRO A 293 42.44 29.66 8.80
N PRO A 294 42.64 29.57 7.47
CA PRO A 294 43.82 30.14 6.85
C PRO A 294 43.73 31.68 6.79
N SER A 295 44.87 32.33 6.99
CA SER A 295 45.02 33.78 6.91
C SER A 295 44.67 34.30 5.50
N THR A 296 43.77 35.27 5.42
CA THR A 296 43.45 36.01 4.20
C THR A 296 44.65 36.86 3.77
N ARG A 297 45.33 36.46 2.68
CA ARG A 297 46.15 37.38 1.87
C ARG A 297 45.28 37.96 0.77
N SER A 298 45.09 39.27 0.81
CA SER A 298 44.53 40.07 -0.28
C SER A 298 45.45 40.03 -1.49
N VAL A 299 44.93 39.65 -2.65
CA VAL A 299 45.53 39.98 -3.95
C VAL A 299 44.43 40.41 -4.91
N SER A 300 44.76 41.50 -5.58
CA SER A 300 44.00 42.42 -6.42
C SER A 300 43.30 41.82 -7.63
N GLU A 301 42.21 42.48 -8.01
CA GLU A 301 41.55 42.40 -9.31
C GLU A 301 42.54 42.65 -10.46
N GLN A 302 42.64 41.67 -11.37
CA GLN A 302 42.86 41.76 -12.82
C GLN A 302 43.58 40.49 -13.30
N ASP A 303 42.87 39.55 -13.92
CA ASP A 303 43.13 39.21 -15.32
C ASP A 303 42.21 38.10 -15.88
N ASN A 304 41.47 38.53 -16.90
CA ASN A 304 40.87 37.86 -18.04
C ASN A 304 41.11 36.36 -18.31
N ALA A 305 39.98 35.69 -18.53
CA ALA A 305 39.61 34.90 -19.73
C ALA A 305 40.60 33.87 -20.30
N LYS A 306 40.17 32.59 -20.21
CA LYS A 306 40.40 31.40 -21.09
C LYS A 306 40.29 30.15 -20.16
N THR A 307 39.70 29.00 -20.45
CA THR A 307 39.08 28.36 -21.61
C THR A 307 38.65 26.95 -21.13
N GLN A 308 37.46 26.50 -21.55
CA GLN A 308 37.04 25.09 -21.81
C GLN A 308 37.02 24.05 -20.68
N ARG A 309 35.83 23.48 -20.42
CA ARG A 309 35.35 22.15 -20.90
C ARG A 309 36.21 20.96 -20.46
N LYS A 310 35.67 20.19 -19.50
CA LYS A 310 35.38 18.73 -19.55
C LYS A 310 35.34 18.18 -18.13
N LEU A 311 34.75 16.98 -18.02
CA LEU A 311 34.54 16.11 -16.87
C LEU A 311 33.08 16.25 -16.39
N PHE A 312 32.19 15.39 -16.91
CA PHE A 312 31.92 14.03 -16.41
C PHE A 312 31.62 14.06 -14.92
#